data_AF-A0A518BSE2-F1
#
_entry.id   AF-A0A518BSE2-F1
#
_cell.length_a   1.000
_cell.length_b   1.000
_cell.length_c   1.000
_cell.angle_alpha   90.00
_cell.angle_beta   90.00
_cell.angle_gamma   90.00
#
_symmetry.space_group_name_H-M   'P 1'
#
loop_
_entity.id
_entity.type
_entity.pdbx_description
1 polymer ?
#
loop_
_entity_poly.entity_id
_entity_poly.type
_entity_poly.pdbx_seq_one_letter_code
_entity_poly.pdbx_strand_id
1 'polypeptide(L)'
;MHLTLPSPLSAAFGLLAVLGASTARADTLFVDPVGGDDGSGNGSQALPWKTLTHAMGQLPAGPNSVFLLPGEFSEASGEVFPITVPVVDDLELIGQGVGVTVVRSNGAGGALAVNGFGTPVPTDAHSVDLRGITFDRVGVSVTGSIWGVEATVEDAEFLDTPGNAISASGGFGFALVTADRCRFERCLTGASAFAAGGGSATIYLRDCLVLDGSVGVNADGLATLGGGGAGAGIVLLRSRIQGCTVGAQAFGNLEAGGVGVGDISLRDSILSGNQIAFYGSDIANLQLDRSTVAGNLTAVQAVGSNPADVWVLSRSSILWGNGFDVDPINVVSIQYSNFPAGVFGVGVTHVDPLFVDAANGDFHLQVGSPLIDAGNPSEAPADLFEGDLDPRLIDGDGDGTARVDMGFDEWNPGHLDLAGTAQIATVATFTTSAPAASAYALLASLGTAQVPFGPSGAVLIDLGSSFVLSAGTVTGVDAIAIPNDPVLIGLELFAQAYTNNGFDETLTNRVDLTLAP
;
A
#
# COMPACT_ATOMS: atom_id res chain seq x y z
N MET A 1 -33.47 -18.90 -37.37
CA MET A 1 -33.78 -19.61 -36.12
C MET A 1 -32.73 -19.16 -35.11
N HIS A 2 -32.98 -18.04 -34.45
CA HIS A 2 -32.07 -17.47 -33.45
C HIS A 2 -32.16 -18.34 -32.19
N LEU A 3 -31.14 -19.16 -31.93
CA LEU A 3 -30.93 -19.74 -30.61
C LEU A 3 -30.41 -18.61 -29.71
N THR A 4 -31.27 -18.03 -28.89
CA THR A 4 -30.85 -17.25 -27.73
C THR A 4 -30.38 -18.24 -26.67
N LEU A 5 -29.06 -18.45 -26.58
CA LEU A 5 -28.45 -19.07 -25.41
C LEU A 5 -28.61 -18.09 -24.22
N PRO A 6 -28.95 -18.57 -23.01
CA PRO A 6 -28.89 -17.73 -21.82
C PRO A 6 -27.47 -17.17 -21.64
N SER A 7 -27.35 -15.95 -21.13
CA SER A 7 -26.05 -15.33 -20.89
C SER A 7 -25.19 -16.21 -19.96
N PRO A 8 -23.88 -16.37 -20.25
CA PRO A 8 -22.97 -17.18 -19.42
C PRO A 8 -22.94 -16.71 -17.95
N LEU A 9 -23.28 -15.45 -17.68
CA LEU A 9 -23.42 -14.87 -16.33
C LEU A 9 -24.47 -15.60 -15.46
N SER A 10 -25.64 -15.97 -15.98
CA SER A 10 -26.68 -16.62 -15.15
C SER A 10 -26.32 -18.05 -14.73
N ALA A 11 -25.42 -18.72 -15.46
CA ALA A 11 -24.93 -20.05 -15.12
C ALA A 11 -23.76 -20.02 -14.12
N ALA A 12 -22.94 -18.97 -14.14
CA ALA A 12 -21.82 -18.78 -13.21
C ALA A 12 -22.29 -18.44 -11.78
N PHE A 13 -23.32 -17.59 -11.63
CA PHE A 13 -23.84 -17.21 -10.31
C PHE A 13 -24.63 -18.31 -9.59
N GLY A 14 -25.18 -19.28 -10.31
CA GLY A 14 -25.94 -20.39 -9.72
C GLY A 14 -25.09 -21.42 -8.97
N LEU A 15 -23.76 -21.39 -9.13
CA LEU A 15 -22.84 -22.36 -8.52
C LEU A 15 -22.17 -21.85 -7.23
N LEU A 16 -22.37 -20.58 -6.87
CA LEU A 16 -21.63 -19.90 -5.81
C LEU A 16 -22.23 -20.05 -4.39
N ALA A 17 -23.42 -20.64 -4.26
CA ALA A 17 -24.11 -20.79 -2.96
C ALA A 17 -23.58 -21.94 -2.07
N VAL A 18 -22.47 -22.61 -2.41
CA VAL A 18 -22.02 -23.84 -1.71
C VAL A 18 -20.56 -23.81 -1.21
N LEU A 19 -19.77 -22.77 -1.49
CA LEU A 19 -18.36 -22.71 -1.08
C LEU A 19 -18.01 -21.39 -0.38
N GLY A 20 -18.57 -21.20 0.80
CA GLY A 20 -18.25 -20.10 1.70
C GLY A 20 -18.30 -20.56 3.15
N ALA A 21 -17.49 -21.57 3.49
CA ALA A 21 -17.30 -21.97 4.88
C ALA A 21 -15.84 -21.69 5.24
N SER A 22 -15.58 -20.46 5.70
CA SER A 22 -14.39 -20.18 6.48
C SER A 22 -14.49 -20.95 7.80
N THR A 23 -13.37 -21.53 8.21
CA THR A 23 -13.22 -22.24 9.47
C THR A 23 -13.67 -21.36 10.64
N ALA A 24 -14.67 -21.83 11.41
CA ALA A 24 -15.15 -21.15 12.61
C ALA A 24 -13.97 -20.87 13.56
N ARG A 25 -13.67 -19.58 13.80
CA ARG A 25 -12.67 -19.14 14.77
C ARG A 25 -13.29 -19.00 16.16
N ALA A 26 -12.53 -19.37 17.18
CA ALA A 26 -12.96 -19.30 18.57
C ALA A 26 -13.09 -17.83 19.01
N ASP A 27 -14.23 -17.53 19.64
CA ASP A 27 -14.68 -16.28 20.26
C ASP A 27 -14.76 -15.02 19.36
N THR A 28 -15.93 -14.85 18.74
CA THR A 28 -16.36 -13.60 18.09
C THR A 28 -17.00 -12.66 19.11
N LEU A 29 -16.40 -11.47 19.27
CA LEU A 29 -16.80 -10.44 20.22
C LEU A 29 -17.28 -9.18 19.47
N PHE A 30 -18.15 -8.39 20.10
CA PHE A 30 -18.78 -7.21 19.53
C PHE A 30 -18.69 -6.02 20.47
N VAL A 31 -18.31 -4.87 19.91
CA VAL A 31 -18.30 -3.58 20.59
C VAL A 31 -19.17 -2.59 19.81
N ASP A 32 -20.11 -1.95 20.49
CA ASP A 32 -21.06 -0.99 19.92
C ASP A 32 -21.00 0.32 20.73
N PRO A 33 -20.45 1.41 20.17
CA PRO A 33 -20.29 2.67 20.91
C PRO A 33 -21.63 3.37 21.14
N VAL A 34 -22.69 2.97 20.44
CA VAL A 34 -24.04 3.56 20.51
C VAL A 34 -24.95 2.70 21.39
N GLY A 35 -25.06 1.41 21.09
CA GLY A 35 -26.00 0.47 21.69
C GLY A 35 -25.43 -0.44 22.79
N GLY A 36 -24.11 -0.46 22.97
CA GLY A 36 -23.42 -1.33 23.93
C GLY A 36 -23.48 -0.83 25.38
N ASP A 37 -23.14 -1.73 26.31
CA ASP A 37 -23.06 -1.45 27.74
C ASP A 37 -21.90 -2.21 28.39
N ASP A 38 -20.91 -1.52 28.96
CA ASP A 38 -19.75 -2.14 29.63
C ASP A 38 -20.09 -2.74 31.01
N GLY A 39 -21.23 -2.39 31.59
CA GLY A 39 -21.67 -2.91 32.89
C GLY A 39 -22.52 -4.17 32.77
N SER A 40 -23.37 -4.25 31.74
CA SER A 40 -24.29 -5.39 31.54
C SER A 40 -24.02 -6.22 30.28
N GLY A 41 -23.24 -5.69 29.34
CA GLY A 41 -22.83 -6.39 28.13
C GLY A 41 -21.84 -7.52 28.42
N ASN A 42 -21.85 -8.52 27.55
CA ASN A 42 -20.97 -9.69 27.66
C ASN A 42 -20.12 -9.92 26.40
N GLY A 43 -20.04 -8.92 25.51
CA GLY A 43 -19.29 -8.98 24.26
C GLY A 43 -19.96 -9.82 23.16
N SER A 44 -21.13 -10.42 23.40
CA SER A 44 -21.89 -11.11 22.35
C SER A 44 -22.61 -10.11 21.44
N GLN A 45 -23.00 -10.56 20.24
CA GLN A 45 -23.78 -9.73 19.30
C GLN A 45 -25.09 -9.18 19.90
N ALA A 46 -25.73 -9.93 20.81
CA ALA A 46 -26.99 -9.54 21.44
C ALA A 46 -26.82 -8.55 22.59
N LEU A 47 -25.65 -8.57 23.25
CA LEU A 47 -25.30 -7.73 24.40
C LEU A 47 -23.84 -7.25 24.24
N PRO A 48 -23.57 -6.40 23.24
CA PRO A 48 -22.22 -5.94 22.96
C PRO A 48 -21.68 -5.07 24.10
N TRP A 49 -20.36 -5.03 24.24
CA TRP A 49 -19.72 -4.03 25.09
C TRP A 49 -19.82 -2.64 24.45
N LYS A 50 -19.67 -1.60 25.25
CA LYS A 50 -19.77 -0.21 24.77
C LYS A 50 -18.43 0.32 24.28
N THR A 51 -17.37 0.08 25.04
CA THR A 51 -16.06 0.69 24.77
C THR A 51 -15.03 -0.35 24.37
N LEU A 52 -14.15 0.06 23.46
CA LEU A 52 -12.97 -0.68 23.07
C LEU A 52 -11.99 -0.79 24.24
N THR A 53 -11.88 0.26 25.05
CA THR A 53 -11.10 0.25 26.31
C THR A 53 -11.53 -0.90 27.23
N HIS A 54 -12.84 -1.10 27.42
CA HIS A 54 -13.35 -2.21 28.22
C HIS A 54 -13.07 -3.55 27.54
N ALA A 55 -13.39 -3.67 26.25
CA ALA A 55 -13.22 -4.91 25.49
C ALA A 55 -11.77 -5.44 25.55
N MET A 56 -10.78 -4.57 25.35
CA MET A 56 -9.35 -4.94 25.41
C MET A 56 -8.92 -5.45 26.80
N GLY A 57 -9.59 -5.01 27.87
CA GLY A 57 -9.36 -5.50 29.23
C GLY A 57 -10.08 -6.81 29.57
N GLN A 58 -11.02 -7.26 28.74
CA GLN A 58 -11.84 -8.46 28.97
C GLN A 58 -11.54 -9.60 28.00
N LEU A 59 -10.54 -9.46 27.12
CA LEU A 59 -10.26 -10.47 26.09
C LEU A 59 -9.98 -11.85 26.71
N PRO A 60 -10.68 -12.91 26.26
CA PRO A 60 -10.35 -14.29 26.56
C PRO A 60 -8.92 -14.66 26.15
N ALA A 61 -8.39 -15.72 26.75
CA ALA A 61 -7.13 -16.30 26.31
C ALA A 61 -7.30 -17.02 24.96
N GLY A 62 -6.39 -16.77 24.02
CA GLY A 62 -6.39 -17.38 22.68
C GLY A 62 -6.72 -16.36 21.57
N PRO A 63 -6.95 -16.86 20.34
CA PRO A 63 -7.32 -16.02 19.20
C PRO A 63 -8.67 -15.33 19.44
N ASN A 64 -8.78 -14.06 19.08
CA ASN A 64 -10.00 -13.27 19.28
C ASN A 64 -10.34 -12.49 18.01
N SER A 65 -11.62 -12.45 17.61
CA SER A 65 -12.13 -11.50 16.60
C SER A 65 -13.04 -10.49 17.29
N VAL A 66 -12.68 -9.22 17.25
CA VAL A 66 -13.49 -8.14 17.84
C VAL A 66 -14.08 -7.27 16.72
N PHE A 67 -15.38 -7.40 16.52
CA PHE A 67 -16.14 -6.59 15.58
C PHE A 67 -16.54 -5.26 16.20
N LEU A 68 -16.07 -4.17 15.60
CA LEU A 68 -16.41 -2.80 15.98
C LEU A 68 -17.59 -2.33 15.13
N LEU A 69 -18.76 -2.25 15.74
CA LEU A 69 -19.99 -1.83 15.07
C LEU A 69 -19.95 -0.34 14.68
N PRO A 70 -20.80 0.09 13.73
CA PRO A 70 -20.78 1.44 13.20
C PRO A 70 -20.93 2.51 14.29
N GLY A 71 -20.12 3.56 14.20
CA GLY A 71 -20.17 4.67 15.15
C GLY A 71 -18.80 5.21 15.53
N GLU A 72 -18.81 6.17 16.45
CA GLU A 72 -17.62 6.84 16.94
C GLU A 72 -17.22 6.29 18.32
N PHE A 73 -16.01 5.74 18.39
CA PHE A 73 -15.31 5.35 19.61
C PHE A 73 -14.42 6.53 20.05
N SER A 74 -14.87 7.30 21.03
CA SER A 74 -14.18 8.49 21.54
C SER A 74 -14.38 8.69 23.04
N GLU A 75 -13.76 9.72 23.62
CA GLU A 75 -13.98 10.05 25.04
C GLU A 75 -15.46 10.38 25.33
N ALA A 76 -16.25 10.76 24.32
CA ALA A 76 -17.67 10.99 24.45
C ALA A 76 -18.49 9.68 24.48
N SER A 77 -18.05 8.63 23.78
CA SER A 77 -18.67 7.30 23.87
C SER A 77 -18.21 6.53 25.11
N GLY A 78 -17.07 6.91 25.70
CA GLY A 78 -16.56 6.39 26.96
C GLY A 78 -15.11 5.89 26.91
N GLU A 79 -14.42 6.05 25.77
CA GLU A 79 -13.03 5.62 25.61
C GLU A 79 -12.06 6.40 26.51
N VAL A 80 -10.98 5.73 26.89
CA VAL A 80 -9.86 6.36 27.61
C VAL A 80 -8.58 6.13 26.82
N PHE A 81 -8.04 7.20 26.24
CA PHE A 81 -6.77 7.13 25.50
C PHE A 81 -5.55 7.29 26.42
N PRO A 82 -4.44 6.56 26.16
CA PRO A 82 -4.28 5.57 25.09
C PRO A 82 -5.06 4.28 25.39
N ILE A 83 -5.70 3.72 24.35
CA ILE A 83 -6.35 2.41 24.43
C ILE A 83 -5.23 1.38 24.35
N THR A 84 -5.02 0.64 25.43
CA THR A 84 -3.99 -0.40 25.47
C THR A 84 -4.51 -1.67 24.81
N VAL A 85 -3.89 -2.07 23.71
CA VAL A 85 -4.19 -3.32 23.01
C VAL A 85 -3.24 -4.38 23.54
N PRO A 86 -3.74 -5.43 24.20
CA PRO A 86 -2.89 -6.48 24.73
C PRO A 86 -2.29 -7.31 23.59
N VAL A 87 -1.05 -7.74 23.79
CA VAL A 87 -0.38 -8.68 22.90
C VAL A 87 -0.85 -10.09 23.29
N VAL A 88 -1.88 -10.58 22.60
CA VAL A 88 -2.42 -11.94 22.73
C VAL A 88 -2.28 -12.66 21.39
N ASP A 89 -2.40 -14.01 21.38
CA ASP A 89 -2.39 -14.79 20.14
C ASP A 89 -3.49 -14.28 19.20
N ASP A 90 -3.13 -13.92 17.97
CA ASP A 90 -4.02 -13.58 16.84
C ASP A 90 -5.26 -12.74 17.22
N LEU A 91 -5.02 -11.49 17.61
CA LEU A 91 -6.08 -10.51 17.85
C LEU A 91 -6.43 -9.76 16.56
N GLU A 92 -7.69 -9.79 16.16
CA GLU A 92 -8.21 -8.96 15.08
C GLU A 92 -9.22 -7.93 15.60
N LEU A 93 -9.05 -6.66 15.25
CA LEU A 93 -10.03 -5.59 15.42
C LEU A 93 -10.60 -5.21 14.05
N ILE A 94 -11.88 -5.49 13.84
CA ILE A 94 -12.53 -5.41 12.53
C ILE A 94 -13.62 -4.35 12.58
N GLY A 95 -13.38 -3.21 11.93
CA GLY A 95 -14.39 -2.19 11.66
C GLY A 95 -15.31 -2.56 10.50
N GLN A 96 -16.42 -1.84 10.39
CA GLN A 96 -17.40 -2.02 9.30
C GLN A 96 -17.05 -1.20 8.05
N GLY A 97 -15.81 -0.71 7.96
CA GLY A 97 -15.30 0.07 6.85
C GLY A 97 -14.91 1.48 7.25
N VAL A 98 -14.04 2.05 6.41
CA VAL A 98 -13.59 3.44 6.47
C VAL A 98 -14.80 4.39 6.47
N GLY A 99 -14.78 5.36 7.40
CA GLY A 99 -15.86 6.34 7.61
C GLY A 99 -17.09 5.79 8.33
N VAL A 100 -17.20 4.48 8.52
CA VAL A 100 -18.32 3.81 9.20
C VAL A 100 -17.97 3.52 10.66
N THR A 101 -16.79 2.94 10.88
CA THR A 101 -16.22 2.72 12.21
C THR A 101 -15.09 3.72 12.44
N VAL A 102 -15.29 4.65 13.37
CA VAL A 102 -14.34 5.75 13.63
C VAL A 102 -13.81 5.68 15.04
N VAL A 103 -12.49 5.62 15.22
CA VAL A 103 -11.82 5.81 16.51
C VAL A 103 -11.27 7.23 16.54
N ARG A 104 -11.74 8.05 17.48
CA ARG A 104 -11.45 9.49 17.54
C ARG A 104 -10.98 9.92 18.92
N SER A 105 -9.93 10.75 18.98
CA SER A 105 -9.53 11.43 20.21
C SER A 105 -9.74 12.94 20.10
N ASN A 106 -10.40 13.49 21.13
CA ASN A 106 -10.59 14.93 21.27
C ASN A 106 -9.34 15.63 21.86
N GLY A 107 -8.41 14.86 22.42
CA GLY A 107 -7.10 15.32 22.88
C GLY A 107 -6.06 15.42 21.75
N ALA A 108 -4.91 16.02 22.03
CA ALA A 108 -3.76 15.92 21.13
C ALA A 108 -3.00 14.62 21.45
N GLY A 109 -3.08 13.61 20.57
CA GLY A 109 -2.18 12.45 20.60
C GLY A 109 -2.74 11.19 21.28
N GLY A 110 -4.04 10.89 21.13
CA GLY A 110 -4.56 9.57 21.48
C GLY A 110 -3.92 8.48 20.62
N ALA A 111 -3.74 7.28 21.19
CA ALA A 111 -3.21 6.14 20.46
C ALA A 111 -3.93 4.84 20.80
N LEU A 112 -4.02 3.94 19.82
CA LEU A 112 -4.10 2.50 20.08
C LEU A 112 -2.67 2.00 20.31
N ALA A 113 -2.37 1.63 21.55
CA ALA A 113 -1.02 1.27 21.97
C ALA A 113 -0.89 -0.25 22.11
N VAL A 114 -0.16 -0.86 21.17
CA VAL A 114 0.26 -2.26 21.21
C VAL A 114 1.62 -2.30 21.91
N ASN A 115 1.63 -2.70 23.19
CA ASN A 115 2.82 -2.65 24.03
C ASN A 115 3.35 -4.06 24.34
N GLY A 116 4.54 -4.40 23.81
CA GLY A 116 5.21 -5.67 24.10
C GLY A 116 6.03 -5.71 25.40
N PHE A 117 6.10 -4.62 26.17
CA PHE A 117 6.86 -4.58 27.42
C PHE A 117 6.06 -5.11 28.62
N GLY A 118 6.61 -6.10 29.33
CA GLY A 118 6.15 -6.49 30.68
C GLY A 118 5.28 -7.73 30.78
N THR A 119 4.85 -8.32 29.66
CA THR A 119 4.23 -9.64 29.63
C THR A 119 5.31 -10.70 29.33
N PRO A 120 5.37 -11.83 30.06
CA PRO A 120 6.09 -13.00 29.59
C PRO A 120 5.35 -13.50 28.34
N VAL A 121 5.79 -13.01 27.19
CA VAL A 121 5.23 -13.38 25.89
C VAL A 121 5.65 -14.83 25.63
N PRO A 122 4.71 -15.78 25.46
CA PRO A 122 5.02 -17.13 24.99
C PRO A 122 5.80 -17.05 23.67
N THR A 123 6.54 -18.09 23.35
CA THR A 123 7.65 -18.10 22.38
C THR A 123 7.29 -17.88 20.91
N ASP A 124 6.08 -17.43 20.60
CA ASP A 124 5.57 -17.27 19.24
C ASP A 124 5.24 -15.80 18.97
N ALA A 125 5.45 -15.34 17.73
CA ALA A 125 5.16 -13.96 17.33
C ALA A 125 3.65 -13.72 17.40
N HIS A 126 3.23 -12.70 18.14
CA HIS A 126 1.83 -12.30 18.21
C HIS A 126 1.54 -11.23 17.17
N SER A 127 0.47 -11.45 16.40
CA SER A 127 -0.04 -10.52 15.42
C SER A 127 -1.25 -9.77 15.98
N VAL A 128 -1.23 -8.44 15.84
CA VAL A 128 -2.43 -7.60 16.03
C VAL A 128 -2.83 -7.07 14.67
N ASP A 129 -4.05 -7.37 14.27
CA ASP A 129 -4.56 -7.00 12.97
C ASP A 129 -5.73 -6.01 13.10
N LEU A 130 -5.62 -4.89 12.40
CA LEU A 130 -6.57 -3.79 12.45
C LEU A 130 -7.13 -3.59 11.05
N ARG A 131 -8.44 -3.75 10.83
CA ARG A 131 -9.03 -3.67 9.49
C ARG A 131 -10.26 -2.78 9.42
N GLY A 132 -10.37 -1.97 8.37
CA GLY A 132 -11.62 -1.27 8.05
C GLY A 132 -12.01 -0.19 9.07
N ILE A 133 -11.04 0.54 9.62
CA ILE A 133 -11.23 1.55 10.68
C ILE A 133 -10.68 2.91 10.22
N THR A 134 -11.41 3.98 10.52
CA THR A 134 -10.88 5.36 10.44
C THR A 134 -10.35 5.79 11.82
N PHE A 135 -9.08 6.19 11.87
CA PHE A 135 -8.42 6.79 13.02
C PHE A 135 -8.36 8.32 12.82
N ASP A 136 -9.17 9.06 13.57
CA ASP A 136 -9.22 10.52 13.49
C ASP A 136 -8.55 11.15 14.72
N ARG A 137 -7.47 11.90 14.50
CA ARG A 137 -6.59 12.48 15.53
C ARG A 137 -5.97 11.43 16.48
N VAL A 138 -5.97 10.17 16.06
CA VAL A 138 -5.45 9.02 16.79
C VAL A 138 -4.37 8.34 15.93
N GLY A 139 -3.34 7.80 16.57
CA GLY A 139 -2.34 6.95 15.92
C GLY A 139 -2.39 5.50 16.41
N VAL A 140 -1.72 4.61 15.68
CA VAL A 140 -1.42 3.25 16.11
C VAL A 140 0.06 3.19 16.47
N SER A 141 0.34 2.85 17.73
CA SER A 141 1.71 2.78 18.26
C SER A 141 2.06 1.36 18.64
N VAL A 142 3.12 0.83 18.03
CA VAL A 142 3.66 -0.49 18.28
C VAL A 142 5.03 -0.36 18.93
N THR A 143 5.14 -0.83 20.17
CA THR A 143 6.39 -0.85 20.91
C THR A 143 6.90 -2.29 21.00
N GLY A 144 8.04 -2.53 20.35
CA GLY A 144 8.68 -3.84 20.26
C GLY A 144 9.17 -4.37 21.60
N SER A 145 9.38 -5.68 21.64
CA SER A 145 9.92 -6.42 22.79
C SER A 145 11.06 -7.33 22.35
N ILE A 146 11.77 -7.96 23.29
CA ILE A 146 12.81 -8.96 22.98
C ILE A 146 12.27 -10.19 22.23
N TRP A 147 10.94 -10.40 22.27
CA TRP A 147 10.24 -11.49 21.59
C TRP A 147 9.58 -11.06 20.28
N GLY A 148 9.60 -9.75 19.98
CA GLY A 148 8.92 -9.18 18.83
C GLY A 148 7.51 -8.71 19.12
N VAL A 149 7.07 -7.74 18.33
CA VAL A 149 5.66 -7.40 18.18
C VAL A 149 5.42 -7.11 16.71
N GLU A 150 4.41 -7.76 16.15
CA GLU A 150 3.98 -7.53 14.77
C GLU A 150 2.56 -6.98 14.76
N ALA A 151 2.31 -5.98 13.90
CA ALA A 151 0.97 -5.47 13.68
C ALA A 151 0.70 -5.29 12.19
N THR A 152 -0.52 -5.61 11.77
CA THR A 152 -1.05 -5.33 10.45
C THR A 152 -2.16 -4.30 10.55
N VAL A 153 -2.18 -3.35 9.63
CA VAL A 153 -3.24 -2.36 9.47
C VAL A 153 -3.68 -2.41 8.02
N GLU A 154 -4.93 -2.80 7.77
CA GLU A 154 -5.46 -3.00 6.42
C GLU A 154 -6.70 -2.13 6.21
N ASP A 155 -6.83 -1.55 5.02
CA ASP A 155 -8.04 -0.84 4.59
C ASP A 155 -8.48 0.23 5.61
N ALA A 156 -7.52 1.06 6.06
CA ALA A 156 -7.70 2.03 7.13
C ALA A 156 -7.37 3.46 6.69
N GLU A 157 -7.97 4.44 7.39
CA GLU A 157 -7.69 5.86 7.21
C GLU A 157 -7.13 6.48 8.49
N PHE A 158 -6.08 7.29 8.36
CA PHE A 158 -5.54 8.13 9.43
C PHE A 158 -5.70 9.59 9.05
N LEU A 159 -6.47 10.33 9.85
CA LEU A 159 -6.83 11.72 9.58
C LEU A 159 -6.34 12.62 10.70
N ASP A 160 -5.67 13.71 10.33
CA ASP A 160 -5.38 14.82 11.25
C ASP A 160 -4.63 14.39 12.54
N THR A 161 -3.82 13.32 12.46
CA THR A 161 -3.09 12.79 13.61
C THR A 161 -1.99 13.77 14.03
N PRO A 162 -2.02 14.32 15.26
CA PRO A 162 -1.07 15.35 15.71
C PRO A 162 0.34 14.80 15.99
N GLY A 163 0.53 13.49 15.91
CA GLY A 163 1.80 12.79 16.07
C GLY A 163 2.06 11.84 14.90
N ASN A 164 2.61 10.66 15.20
CA ASN A 164 2.75 9.60 14.21
C ASN A 164 1.39 8.90 14.03
N ALA A 165 0.89 8.81 12.80
CA ALA A 165 -0.29 8.01 12.50
C ALA A 165 -0.02 6.52 12.69
N ILE A 166 1.12 6.03 12.21
CA ILE A 166 1.67 4.72 12.62
C ILE A 166 3.08 4.91 13.18
N SER A 167 3.38 4.27 14.30
CA SER A 167 4.75 4.20 14.81
C SER A 167 5.18 2.79 15.22
N ALA A 168 6.40 2.42 14.84
CA ALA A 168 7.08 1.21 15.28
C ALA A 168 8.35 1.61 16.05
N SER A 169 8.49 1.11 17.28
CA SER A 169 9.64 1.45 18.14
C SER A 169 10.38 0.20 18.62
N GLY A 170 11.64 0.05 18.20
CA GLY A 170 12.55 -1.05 18.55
C GLY A 170 13.66 -0.61 19.50
N GLY A 171 13.41 -0.69 20.81
CA GLY A 171 14.43 -0.48 21.84
C GLY A 171 15.42 -1.66 21.89
N PHE A 172 15.39 -2.50 22.93
CA PHE A 172 16.18 -3.75 22.96
C PHE A 172 15.54 -4.91 22.17
N GLY A 173 14.58 -4.62 21.31
CA GLY A 173 13.68 -5.60 20.69
C GLY A 173 13.37 -5.28 19.23
N PHE A 174 12.47 -6.06 18.63
CA PHE A 174 12.01 -5.82 17.26
C PHE A 174 10.53 -5.44 17.23
N ALA A 175 10.20 -4.47 16.37
CA ALA A 175 8.84 -4.06 16.05
C ALA A 175 8.66 -4.09 14.52
N LEU A 176 7.62 -4.77 14.05
CA LEU A 176 7.26 -4.83 12.65
C LEU A 176 5.82 -4.35 12.48
N VAL A 177 5.60 -3.41 11.56
CA VAL A 177 4.25 -2.98 11.18
C VAL A 177 4.09 -3.09 9.67
N THR A 178 2.97 -3.64 9.23
CA THR A 178 2.58 -3.62 7.81
C THR A 178 1.28 -2.85 7.68
N ALA A 179 1.30 -1.73 6.96
CA ALA A 179 0.10 -1.03 6.53
C ALA A 179 -0.17 -1.38 5.06
N ASP A 180 -1.40 -1.77 4.76
CA ASP A 180 -1.83 -2.21 3.44
C ASP A 180 -3.12 -1.49 3.04
N ARG A 181 -3.15 -0.89 1.84
CA ARG A 181 -4.29 -0.08 1.34
C ARG A 181 -4.75 0.98 2.34
N CYS A 182 -3.78 1.62 3.00
CA CYS A 182 -4.06 2.65 4.01
C CYS A 182 -3.86 4.06 3.45
N ARG A 183 -4.69 4.99 3.90
CA ARG A 183 -4.58 6.42 3.58
C ARG A 183 -4.23 7.23 4.83
N PHE A 184 -3.27 8.14 4.70
CA PHE A 184 -2.79 9.03 5.76
C PHE A 184 -2.93 10.47 5.26
N GLU A 185 -3.70 11.30 5.95
CA GLU A 185 -4.01 12.63 5.45
C GLU A 185 -3.92 13.68 6.56
N ARG A 186 -3.12 14.73 6.32
CA ARG A 186 -2.86 15.82 7.28
C ARG A 186 -2.30 15.36 8.63
N CYS A 187 -1.61 14.24 8.65
CA CYS A 187 -0.88 13.77 9.83
C CYS A 187 0.40 14.58 10.04
N LEU A 188 0.83 14.78 11.29
CA LEU A 188 2.16 15.34 11.54
C LEU A 188 3.22 14.44 10.90
N THR A 189 3.17 13.15 11.20
CA THR A 189 3.96 12.12 10.53
C THR A 189 3.05 10.99 10.07
N GLY A 190 3.13 10.57 8.80
CA GLY A 190 2.37 9.41 8.29
C GLY A 190 2.81 8.12 8.97
N ALA A 191 4.07 7.72 8.79
CA ALA A 191 4.64 6.56 9.48
C ALA A 191 6.05 6.84 10.03
N SER A 192 6.34 6.35 11.24
CA SER A 192 7.64 6.53 11.89
C SER A 192 8.20 5.23 12.46
N ALA A 193 9.33 4.78 11.92
CA ALA A 193 10.14 3.71 12.48
C ALA A 193 11.27 4.32 13.31
N PHE A 194 11.39 3.91 14.57
CA PHE A 194 12.45 4.35 15.47
C PHE A 194 13.12 3.15 16.12
N ALA A 195 14.44 3.07 16.10
CA ALA A 195 15.18 2.00 16.76
C ALA A 195 16.33 2.57 17.59
N ALA A 196 16.57 2.00 18.78
CA ALA A 196 17.68 2.42 19.63
C ALA A 196 18.22 1.29 20.51
N GLY A 197 19.48 1.35 20.94
CA GLY A 197 19.99 0.45 21.98
C GLY A 197 20.12 -1.03 21.58
N GLY A 198 20.25 -1.34 20.30
CA GLY A 198 20.44 -2.71 19.80
C GLY A 198 19.23 -3.34 19.10
N GLY A 199 18.10 -2.65 19.02
CA GLY A 199 16.88 -3.16 18.40
C GLY A 199 16.65 -2.73 16.96
N SER A 200 15.47 -3.10 16.48
CA SER A 200 15.05 -2.86 15.10
C SER A 200 13.58 -2.46 15.03
N ALA A 201 13.26 -1.53 14.14
CA ALA A 201 11.90 -1.18 13.79
C ALA A 201 11.75 -1.18 12.27
N THR A 202 10.73 -1.84 11.75
CA THR A 202 10.44 -1.83 10.32
C THR A 202 8.97 -1.57 10.06
N ILE A 203 8.69 -0.67 9.11
CA ILE A 203 7.33 -0.43 8.63
C ILE A 203 7.28 -0.69 7.12
N TYR A 204 6.33 -1.54 6.70
CA TYR A 204 5.97 -1.73 5.30
C TYR A 204 4.71 -0.93 5.01
N LEU A 205 4.74 -0.07 4.01
CA LEU A 205 3.58 0.60 3.43
C LEU A 205 3.35 -0.02 2.05
N ARG A 206 2.22 -0.71 1.86
CA ARG A 206 1.85 -1.37 0.60
C ARG A 206 0.56 -0.76 0.10
N ASP A 207 0.57 -0.30 -1.15
CA ASP A 207 -0.63 0.27 -1.79
C ASP A 207 -1.21 1.45 -0.96
N CYS A 208 -0.31 2.21 -0.31
CA CYS A 208 -0.66 3.27 0.64
C CYS A 208 -0.55 4.67 0.02
N LEU A 209 -1.36 5.60 0.53
CA LEU A 209 -1.36 7.00 0.12
C LEU A 209 -1.13 7.92 1.33
N VAL A 210 -0.06 8.72 1.30
CA VAL A 210 0.27 9.71 2.32
C VAL A 210 0.18 11.12 1.73
N LEU A 211 -0.67 11.96 2.33
CA LEU A 211 -1.04 13.28 1.81
C LEU A 211 -0.89 14.39 2.85
N ASP A 212 -0.33 15.52 2.41
CA ASP A 212 -0.43 16.83 3.05
C ASP A 212 0.03 16.85 4.53
N GLY A 213 1.00 16.00 4.87
CA GLY A 213 1.59 15.92 6.20
C GLY A 213 2.80 16.83 6.39
N SER A 214 3.31 16.92 7.63
CA SER A 214 4.63 17.57 7.83
C SER A 214 5.74 16.64 7.37
N VAL A 215 5.71 15.38 7.80
CA VAL A 215 6.62 14.33 7.37
C VAL A 215 5.80 13.16 6.83
N GLY A 216 6.06 12.71 5.61
CA GLY A 216 5.38 11.53 5.07
C GLY A 216 5.81 10.27 5.84
N VAL A 217 7.11 9.97 5.80
CA VAL A 217 7.71 8.84 6.52
C VAL A 217 9.04 9.21 7.20
N ASN A 218 9.32 8.59 8.35
CA ASN A 218 10.50 8.83 9.17
C ASN A 218 11.17 7.52 9.61
N ALA A 219 12.45 7.32 9.28
CA ALA A 219 13.25 6.17 9.72
C ALA A 219 14.48 6.64 10.52
N ASP A 220 14.50 6.39 11.83
CA ASP A 220 15.57 6.86 12.72
C ASP A 220 16.20 5.72 13.52
N GLY A 221 17.45 5.39 13.18
CA GLY A 221 18.25 4.39 13.88
C GLY A 221 19.30 5.05 14.77
N LEU A 222 19.17 4.89 16.08
CA LEU A 222 20.01 5.56 17.08
C LEU A 222 20.87 4.57 17.88
N ALA A 223 22.17 4.51 17.58
CA ALA A 223 23.16 3.88 18.43
C ALA A 223 23.30 4.62 19.78
N THR A 224 23.44 3.85 20.86
CA THR A 224 23.68 4.35 22.22
C THR A 224 25.05 3.91 22.72
N LEU A 225 25.69 4.67 23.62
CA LEU A 225 26.99 4.34 24.21
C LEU A 225 27.01 2.93 24.84
N GLY A 226 27.88 2.06 24.34
CA GLY A 226 27.98 0.66 24.77
C GLY A 226 26.85 -0.26 24.29
N GLY A 227 25.93 0.25 23.47
CA GLY A 227 24.87 -0.51 22.81
C GLY A 227 25.35 -1.16 21.50
N GLY A 228 24.64 -2.20 21.07
CA GLY A 228 24.80 -2.80 19.73
C GLY A 228 24.25 -1.90 18.61
N GLY A 229 24.21 -2.40 17.37
CA GLY A 229 23.64 -1.66 16.24
C GLY A 229 22.12 -1.50 16.32
N ALA A 230 21.58 -0.37 15.85
CA ALA A 230 20.15 -0.09 15.79
C ALA A 230 19.73 0.22 14.34
N GLY A 231 18.63 -0.36 13.88
CA GLY A 231 18.15 -0.19 12.51
C GLY A 231 16.68 0.20 12.45
N ALA A 232 16.37 1.32 11.82
CA ALA A 232 15.01 1.71 11.50
C ALA A 232 14.82 1.69 9.98
N GLY A 233 13.82 0.95 9.51
CA GLY A 233 13.54 0.77 8.10
C GLY A 233 12.11 1.15 7.74
N ILE A 234 11.92 1.85 6.63
CA ILE A 234 10.61 2.01 6.00
C ILE A 234 10.69 1.55 4.55
N VAL A 235 9.77 0.66 4.16
CA VAL A 235 9.65 0.15 2.80
C VAL A 235 8.31 0.55 2.24
N LEU A 236 8.34 1.29 1.13
CA LEU A 236 7.18 1.64 0.33
C LEU A 236 7.12 0.70 -0.87
N LEU A 237 5.95 0.09 -1.08
CA LEU A 237 5.63 -0.72 -2.24
C LEU A 237 4.32 -0.19 -2.84
N ARG A 238 4.32 0.16 -4.13
CA ARG A 238 3.10 0.66 -4.81
C ARG A 238 2.43 1.82 -4.07
N SER A 239 3.24 2.64 -3.42
CA SER A 239 2.76 3.68 -2.48
C SER A 239 3.16 5.07 -2.95
N ARG A 240 2.36 6.06 -2.56
CA ARG A 240 2.56 7.47 -2.94
C ARG A 240 2.63 8.36 -1.72
N ILE A 241 3.65 9.23 -1.68
CA ILE A 241 3.75 10.34 -0.73
C ILE A 241 3.69 11.66 -1.50
N GLN A 242 2.71 12.50 -1.15
CA GLN A 242 2.46 13.74 -1.86
C GLN A 242 2.10 14.91 -0.94
N GLY A 243 2.56 16.12 -1.32
CA GLY A 243 2.15 17.36 -0.66
C GLY A 243 2.75 17.57 0.73
N CYS A 244 3.70 16.74 1.16
CA CYS A 244 4.31 16.87 2.48
C CYS A 244 5.39 17.96 2.49
N THR A 245 5.69 18.51 3.68
CA THR A 245 6.89 19.35 3.84
C THR A 245 8.14 18.53 3.57
N VAL A 246 8.24 17.35 4.20
CA VAL A 246 9.26 16.34 3.91
C VAL A 246 8.55 15.05 3.51
N GLY A 247 8.82 14.52 2.33
CA GLY A 247 8.23 13.27 1.85
C GLY A 247 8.74 12.08 2.67
N ALA A 248 10.05 11.90 2.66
CA ALA A 248 10.75 10.85 3.38
C ALA A 248 11.96 11.43 4.13
N GLN A 249 12.19 11.01 5.36
CA GLN A 249 13.41 11.36 6.08
C GLN A 249 14.03 10.18 6.81
N ALA A 250 15.36 10.15 6.80
CA ALA A 250 16.11 9.08 7.44
C ALA A 250 17.30 9.64 8.22
N PHE A 251 17.57 9.05 9.38
CA PHE A 251 18.65 9.45 10.27
C PHE A 251 19.36 8.24 10.85
N GLY A 252 20.67 8.36 11.00
CA GLY A 252 21.52 7.39 11.66
C GLY A 252 22.58 8.06 12.52
N ASN A 253 23.44 7.29 13.18
CA ASN A 253 24.59 7.85 13.88
C ASN A 253 25.71 6.81 14.12
N LEU A 254 26.91 7.34 14.38
CA LEU A 254 28.04 6.59 14.91
C LEU A 254 28.34 7.08 16.32
N GLU A 255 28.14 6.22 17.32
CA GLU A 255 28.46 6.47 18.73
C GLU A 255 29.43 5.40 19.23
N ALA A 256 30.30 5.72 20.18
CA ALA A 256 31.50 4.95 20.57
C ALA A 256 31.28 3.43 20.83
N GLY A 257 31.20 2.64 19.75
CA GLY A 257 30.99 1.18 19.74
C GLY A 257 29.72 0.66 19.05
N GLY A 258 28.82 1.52 18.56
CA GLY A 258 27.56 1.15 17.91
C GLY A 258 27.29 1.90 16.60
N VAL A 259 26.37 1.38 15.78
CA VAL A 259 25.96 1.95 14.49
C VAL A 259 24.45 2.05 14.47
N GLY A 260 23.93 3.26 14.26
CA GLY A 260 22.53 3.54 14.01
C GLY A 260 22.31 3.79 12.52
N VAL A 261 21.29 3.17 11.93
CA VAL A 261 20.98 3.30 10.49
C VAL A 261 19.50 3.62 10.30
N GLY A 262 19.24 4.65 9.48
CA GLY A 262 17.92 4.93 8.94
C GLY A 262 17.86 4.53 7.47
N ASP A 263 16.96 3.61 7.13
CA ASP A 263 16.79 3.06 5.78
C ASP A 263 15.39 3.40 5.23
N ILE A 264 15.35 3.96 4.03
CA ILE A 264 14.12 4.15 3.27
C ILE A 264 14.27 3.48 1.90
N SER A 265 13.35 2.57 1.57
CA SER A 265 13.28 1.90 0.28
C SER A 265 11.95 2.20 -0.39
N LEU A 266 12.00 2.69 -1.62
CA LEU A 266 10.86 2.83 -2.50
C LEU A 266 10.98 1.76 -3.58
N ARG A 267 9.90 1.01 -3.74
CA ARG A 267 9.72 0.02 -4.81
C ARG A 267 8.41 0.33 -5.47
N ASP A 268 8.43 0.56 -6.78
CA ASP A 268 7.20 0.79 -7.52
C ASP A 268 6.41 1.94 -6.86
N SER A 269 7.09 3.02 -6.42
CA SER A 269 6.51 4.05 -5.55
C SER A 269 6.80 5.48 -6.02
N ILE A 270 6.01 6.44 -5.54
CA ILE A 270 6.08 7.85 -5.94
C ILE A 270 6.33 8.78 -4.75
N LEU A 271 7.28 9.69 -4.90
CA LEU A 271 7.46 10.90 -4.07
C LEU A 271 7.23 12.13 -4.94
N SER A 272 6.14 12.86 -4.73
CA SER A 272 5.82 14.02 -5.58
C SER A 272 5.22 15.22 -4.87
N GLY A 273 5.41 16.42 -5.40
CA GLY A 273 4.81 17.63 -4.85
C GLY A 273 5.22 17.96 -3.41
N ASN A 274 6.29 17.37 -2.88
CA ASN A 274 6.81 17.66 -1.55
C ASN A 274 7.77 18.86 -1.60
N GLN A 275 7.98 19.56 -0.49
CA GLN A 275 9.05 20.56 -0.46
C GLN A 275 10.42 19.85 -0.55
N ILE A 276 10.64 18.83 0.26
CA ILE A 276 11.83 17.97 0.16
C ILE A 276 11.34 16.54 -0.02
N ALA A 277 11.72 15.88 -1.11
CA ALA A 277 11.35 14.48 -1.33
C ALA A 277 12.06 13.57 -0.33
N PHE A 278 13.38 13.68 -0.23
CA PHE A 278 14.17 12.94 0.76
C PHE A 278 15.10 13.86 1.57
N TYR A 279 15.02 13.76 2.89
CA TYR A 279 15.86 14.49 3.84
C TYR A 279 16.68 13.50 4.68
N GLY A 280 18.00 13.51 4.52
CA GLY A 280 18.90 12.57 5.19
C GLY A 280 19.92 13.27 6.07
N SER A 281 20.33 12.64 7.18
CA SER A 281 21.56 13.01 7.89
C SER A 281 22.34 11.80 8.37
N ASP A 282 23.66 11.98 8.44
CA ASP A 282 24.60 10.97 8.94
C ASP A 282 24.36 9.64 8.20
N ILE A 283 24.21 8.48 8.86
CA ILE A 283 24.01 7.18 8.18
C ILE A 283 22.55 6.98 7.78
N ALA A 284 22.17 7.59 6.66
CA ALA A 284 20.83 7.56 6.10
C ALA A 284 20.83 7.06 4.65
N ASN A 285 19.99 6.08 4.36
CA ASN A 285 19.95 5.43 3.05
C ASN A 285 18.60 5.64 2.36
N LEU A 286 18.67 5.98 1.08
CA LEU A 286 17.55 5.99 0.15
C LEU A 286 17.81 4.97 -0.96
N GLN A 287 16.90 4.01 -1.12
CA GLN A 287 16.92 3.05 -2.21
C GLN A 287 15.69 3.27 -3.09
N LEU A 288 15.92 3.45 -4.39
CA LEU A 288 14.89 3.60 -5.41
C LEU A 288 14.98 2.43 -6.38
N ASP A 289 13.88 1.70 -6.52
CA ASP A 289 13.73 0.57 -7.44
C ASP A 289 12.40 0.77 -8.17
N ARG A 290 12.43 0.96 -9.51
CA ARG A 290 11.23 1.26 -10.31
C ARG A 290 10.36 2.34 -9.67
N SER A 291 10.95 3.47 -9.29
CA SER A 291 10.25 4.50 -8.52
C SER A 291 10.40 5.87 -9.18
N THR A 292 9.44 6.76 -8.93
CA THR A 292 9.42 8.12 -9.48
C THR A 292 9.49 9.16 -8.36
N VAL A 293 10.53 9.99 -8.37
CA VAL A 293 10.65 11.18 -7.54
C VAL A 293 10.56 12.41 -8.44
N ALA A 294 9.44 13.11 -8.43
CA ALA A 294 9.19 14.20 -9.38
C ALA A 294 8.32 15.34 -8.85
N GLY A 295 8.54 16.55 -9.36
CA GLY A 295 7.76 17.73 -8.99
C GLY A 295 7.94 18.18 -7.53
N ASN A 296 9.05 17.81 -6.88
CA ASN A 296 9.40 18.26 -5.53
C ASN A 296 10.26 19.53 -5.60
N LEU A 297 10.20 20.41 -4.59
CA LEU A 297 11.08 21.58 -4.57
C LEU A 297 12.56 21.17 -4.44
N THR A 298 12.87 20.13 -3.67
CA THR A 298 14.20 19.53 -3.56
C THR A 298 14.08 18.00 -3.64
N ALA A 299 14.83 17.34 -4.53
CA ALA A 299 14.81 15.87 -4.64
C ALA A 299 15.41 15.19 -3.39
N VAL A 300 16.64 15.57 -3.05
CA VAL A 300 17.43 15.01 -1.95
C VAL A 300 18.12 16.16 -1.26
N GLN A 301 18.04 16.21 0.07
CA GLN A 301 18.76 17.15 0.91
C GLN A 301 19.51 16.38 2.00
N ALA A 302 20.84 16.44 1.96
CA ALA A 302 21.70 15.85 2.98
C ALA A 302 22.17 16.93 3.98
N VAL A 303 21.97 16.68 5.27
CA VAL A 303 22.35 17.59 6.36
C VAL A 303 23.23 16.88 7.40
N GLY A 304 23.71 17.62 8.39
CA GLY A 304 24.43 17.05 9.54
C GLY A 304 25.93 17.31 9.50
N SER A 305 26.66 16.64 10.40
CA SER A 305 28.09 16.86 10.59
C SER A 305 28.94 16.24 9.48
N ASN A 306 28.41 15.20 8.82
CA ASN A 306 29.02 14.53 7.68
C ASN A 306 27.97 14.18 6.60
N PRO A 307 27.64 15.12 5.68
CA PRO A 307 26.66 14.86 4.62
C PRO A 307 27.10 13.81 3.59
N ALA A 308 28.34 13.30 3.67
CA ALA A 308 28.83 12.19 2.82
C ALA A 308 28.28 10.81 3.23
N ASP A 309 27.65 10.71 4.39
CA ASP A 309 27.11 9.45 4.92
C ASP A 309 25.66 9.17 4.46
N VAL A 310 25.06 10.11 3.72
CA VAL A 310 23.75 9.91 3.06
C VAL A 310 23.96 9.17 1.74
N TRP A 311 23.43 7.94 1.62
CA TRP A 311 23.57 7.12 0.41
C TRP A 311 22.27 7.06 -0.37
N VAL A 312 22.37 7.31 -1.68
CA VAL A 312 21.26 7.15 -2.63
C VAL A 312 21.64 6.09 -3.64
N LEU A 313 20.87 5.00 -3.67
CA LEU A 313 20.95 3.94 -4.66
C LEU A 313 19.72 4.01 -5.55
N SER A 314 19.91 3.93 -6.87
CA SER A 314 18.80 4.00 -7.83
C SER A 314 18.94 2.96 -8.92
N ARG A 315 17.85 2.23 -9.17
CA ARG A 315 17.70 1.27 -10.26
C ARG A 315 16.37 1.47 -10.96
N SER A 316 16.37 1.52 -12.29
CA SER A 316 15.14 1.54 -13.09
C SER A 316 14.20 2.67 -12.68
N SER A 317 14.72 3.79 -12.17
CA SER A 317 13.92 4.83 -11.51
C SER A 317 14.03 6.18 -12.20
N ILE A 318 13.06 7.06 -11.98
CA ILE A 318 13.04 8.43 -12.49
C ILE A 318 13.21 9.40 -11.34
N LEU A 319 14.18 10.30 -11.46
CA LEU A 319 14.29 11.51 -10.65
C LEU A 319 14.31 12.72 -11.59
N TRP A 320 13.17 13.40 -11.74
CA TRP A 320 13.00 14.44 -12.75
C TRP A 320 12.13 15.61 -12.28
N GLY A 321 12.37 16.81 -12.82
CA GLY A 321 11.52 17.97 -12.55
C GLY A 321 11.52 18.43 -11.08
N ASN A 322 12.56 18.09 -10.31
CA ASN A 322 12.77 18.58 -8.96
C ASN A 322 13.77 19.73 -8.95
N GLY A 323 13.77 20.59 -7.93
CA GLY A 323 14.99 21.33 -7.61
C GLY A 323 16.06 20.37 -7.08
N PHE A 324 17.32 20.64 -7.39
CA PHE A 324 18.44 19.81 -6.98
C PHE A 324 19.32 20.57 -5.98
N ASP A 325 19.38 20.05 -4.75
CA ASP A 325 20.34 20.45 -3.72
C ASP A 325 21.25 19.26 -3.36
N VAL A 326 21.75 18.59 -4.41
CA VAL A 326 22.87 17.65 -4.29
C VAL A 326 23.92 18.04 -5.31
N ASP A 327 25.09 18.43 -4.79
CA ASP A 327 26.35 18.38 -5.53
C ASP A 327 26.55 16.91 -5.97
N PRO A 328 26.83 16.58 -7.24
CA PRO A 328 26.85 15.20 -7.77
C PRO A 328 27.89 14.23 -7.17
N ILE A 329 28.38 14.43 -5.93
CA ILE A 329 29.58 13.77 -5.37
C ILE A 329 29.33 12.75 -4.24
N ASN A 330 28.11 12.58 -3.70
CA ASN A 330 27.86 11.57 -2.64
C ASN A 330 27.01 10.36 -3.08
N VAL A 331 26.89 10.12 -4.39
CA VAL A 331 25.99 9.11 -4.93
C VAL A 331 26.66 7.74 -5.02
N VAL A 332 26.06 6.72 -4.39
CA VAL A 332 26.50 5.32 -4.47
C VAL A 332 25.57 4.56 -5.41
N SER A 333 26.05 4.24 -6.61
CA SER A 333 25.43 3.34 -7.61
C SER A 333 24.05 3.77 -8.14
N ILE A 334 24.08 4.50 -9.27
CA ILE A 334 22.91 4.74 -10.12
C ILE A 334 23.03 3.86 -11.36
N GLN A 335 21.97 3.10 -11.65
CA GLN A 335 21.93 2.21 -12.82
C GLN A 335 20.57 2.29 -13.50
N TYR A 336 20.55 2.31 -14.83
CA TYR A 336 19.34 2.29 -15.65
C TYR A 336 18.27 3.25 -15.13
N SER A 337 18.65 4.48 -14.80
CA SER A 337 17.75 5.47 -14.17
C SER A 337 17.83 6.78 -14.94
N ASN A 338 16.75 7.56 -14.91
CA ASN A 338 16.70 8.88 -15.54
C ASN A 338 16.89 9.98 -14.49
N PHE A 339 17.91 10.80 -14.69
CA PHE A 339 18.29 11.91 -13.80
C PHE A 339 18.55 13.17 -14.63
N PRO A 340 18.57 14.38 -14.04
CA PRO A 340 19.08 15.54 -14.76
C PRO A 340 20.56 15.34 -15.13
N ALA A 341 21.01 16.13 -16.11
CA ALA A 341 22.40 16.10 -16.57
C ALA A 341 23.40 16.29 -15.41
N GLY A 342 24.49 15.52 -15.44
CA GLY A 342 25.59 15.63 -14.46
C GLY A 342 25.72 14.44 -13.49
N VAL A 343 24.77 13.50 -13.53
CA VAL A 343 24.86 12.21 -12.83
C VAL A 343 25.39 11.15 -13.78
N PHE A 344 26.31 10.29 -13.35
CA PHE A 344 26.89 9.25 -14.19
C PHE A 344 26.65 7.86 -13.60
N GLY A 345 26.40 6.89 -14.47
CA GLY A 345 26.16 5.50 -14.10
C GLY A 345 25.90 4.65 -15.33
N VAL A 346 25.80 3.34 -15.14
CA VAL A 346 25.50 2.41 -16.24
C VAL A 346 24.04 2.59 -16.65
N GLY A 347 23.76 2.79 -17.94
CA GLY A 347 22.39 2.94 -18.42
C GLY A 347 21.67 4.20 -17.92
N VAL A 348 22.39 5.18 -17.35
CA VAL A 348 21.79 6.43 -16.90
C VAL A 348 21.46 7.33 -18.08
N THR A 349 20.24 7.86 -18.10
CA THR A 349 19.74 8.78 -19.12
C THR A 349 19.44 10.15 -18.54
N HIS A 350 19.36 11.15 -19.42
CA HIS A 350 19.13 12.56 -19.06
C HIS A 350 18.10 13.19 -20.01
N VAL A 351 16.94 12.55 -20.11
CA VAL A 351 15.92 12.87 -21.10
C VAL A 351 14.60 13.21 -20.41
N ASP A 352 13.78 14.01 -21.08
CA ASP A 352 12.43 14.30 -20.60
C ASP A 352 11.63 12.98 -20.51
N PRO A 353 11.06 12.62 -19.34
CA PRO A 353 10.21 11.44 -19.19
C PRO A 353 8.96 11.46 -20.07
N LEU A 354 8.52 12.63 -20.55
CA LEU A 354 7.25 12.79 -21.24
C LEU A 354 6.07 12.27 -20.41
N PHE A 355 5.97 12.72 -19.16
CA PHE A 355 4.81 12.41 -18.30
C PHE A 355 3.51 12.98 -18.88
N VAL A 356 2.39 12.28 -18.72
CA VAL A 356 1.06 12.72 -19.19
C VAL A 356 0.67 14.08 -18.62
N ASP A 357 0.69 14.24 -17.28
CA ASP A 357 0.36 15.50 -16.61
C ASP A 357 1.04 15.60 -15.22
N ALA A 358 2.36 15.74 -15.24
CA ALA A 358 3.17 15.84 -14.02
C ALA A 358 2.77 17.02 -13.10
N ALA A 359 2.18 18.08 -13.65
CA ALA A 359 1.74 19.23 -12.87
C ALA A 359 0.54 18.90 -11.96
N ASN A 360 -0.26 17.90 -12.34
CA ASN A 360 -1.42 17.42 -11.58
C ASN A 360 -1.15 16.06 -10.90
N GLY A 361 0.10 15.59 -10.90
CA GLY A 361 0.50 14.34 -10.24
C GLY A 361 0.26 13.07 -11.07
N ASP A 362 0.00 13.23 -12.36
CA ASP A 362 -0.09 12.12 -13.31
C ASP A 362 1.30 11.87 -13.93
N PHE A 363 1.93 10.81 -13.44
CA PHE A 363 3.30 10.41 -13.81
C PHE A 363 3.33 9.18 -14.72
N HIS A 364 2.21 8.83 -15.37
CA HIS A 364 2.25 7.83 -16.43
C HIS A 364 3.09 8.34 -17.60
N LEU A 365 3.80 7.45 -18.27
CA LEU A 365 4.60 7.78 -19.44
C LEU A 365 3.68 7.98 -20.66
N GLN A 366 3.98 8.98 -21.49
CA GLN A 366 3.33 9.09 -22.80
C GLN A 366 3.94 8.13 -23.81
N VAL A 367 3.13 7.72 -24.78
CA VAL A 367 3.60 6.99 -25.96
C VAL A 367 4.82 7.69 -26.59
N GLY A 368 5.88 6.93 -26.84
CA GLY A 368 7.14 7.44 -27.40
C GLY A 368 8.10 8.07 -26.38
N SER A 369 7.82 7.94 -25.08
CA SER A 369 8.81 8.25 -24.05
C SER A 369 10.07 7.40 -24.26
N PRO A 370 11.27 7.98 -24.17
CA PRO A 370 12.53 7.24 -24.26
C PRO A 370 12.82 6.38 -23.02
N LEU A 371 11.90 6.39 -22.03
CA LEU A 371 12.01 5.65 -20.78
C LEU A 371 11.21 4.34 -20.79
N ILE A 372 10.41 4.13 -21.83
CA ILE A 372 9.75 2.86 -22.13
C ILE A 372 10.82 1.81 -22.50
N ASP A 373 10.72 0.60 -21.97
CA ASP A 373 11.65 -0.54 -22.12
C ASP A 373 13.11 -0.20 -21.77
N ALA A 374 13.34 0.85 -20.97
CA ALA A 374 14.67 1.40 -20.74
C ALA A 374 15.29 0.94 -19.40
N GLY A 375 14.53 0.33 -18.50
CA GLY A 375 14.97 -0.14 -17.18
C GLY A 375 15.92 -1.33 -17.24
N ASN A 376 16.48 -1.76 -16.11
CA ASN A 376 17.60 -2.69 -16.09
C ASN A 376 17.28 -4.03 -16.80
N PRO A 377 18.07 -4.45 -17.81
CA PRO A 377 17.81 -5.68 -18.56
C PRO A 377 17.98 -6.98 -17.76
N SER A 378 18.60 -6.93 -16.57
CA SER A 378 18.68 -8.08 -15.66
C SER A 378 17.55 -8.13 -14.64
N GLU A 379 16.61 -7.20 -14.72
CA GLU A 379 15.51 -7.09 -13.76
C GLU A 379 14.45 -8.15 -14.05
N ALA A 380 14.08 -8.89 -13.01
CA ALA A 380 13.02 -9.88 -13.04
C ALA A 380 12.15 -9.66 -11.80
N PRO A 381 11.20 -8.71 -11.86
CA PRO A 381 10.29 -8.43 -10.76
C PRO A 381 9.58 -9.70 -10.31
N ALA A 382 9.49 -9.91 -8.99
CA ALA A 382 8.75 -11.04 -8.43
C ALA A 382 7.23 -10.84 -8.56
N ASP A 383 6.78 -9.60 -8.40
CA ASP A 383 5.42 -9.17 -8.68
C ASP A 383 5.34 -8.79 -10.17
N LEU A 384 4.37 -9.33 -10.89
CA LEU A 384 4.19 -9.11 -12.33
C LEU A 384 3.17 -8.01 -12.65
N PHE A 385 2.94 -7.10 -11.70
CA PHE A 385 2.06 -5.94 -11.86
C PHE A 385 2.56 -4.74 -11.02
N GLU A 386 2.02 -3.56 -11.29
CA GLU A 386 2.34 -2.29 -10.63
C GLU A 386 1.18 -1.73 -9.77
N GLY A 387 1.31 -0.51 -9.25
CA GLY A 387 0.34 0.15 -8.36
C GLY A 387 -1.06 0.38 -8.91
N ASP A 388 -1.23 0.57 -10.22
CA ASP A 388 -2.54 0.68 -10.88
C ASP A 388 -3.02 -0.64 -11.52
N LEU A 389 -2.30 -1.73 -11.22
CA LEU A 389 -2.53 -3.08 -11.71
C LEU A 389 -2.23 -3.29 -13.19
N ASP A 390 -1.43 -2.43 -13.82
CA ASP A 390 -0.82 -2.74 -15.11
C ASP A 390 0.16 -3.92 -15.01
N PRO A 391 0.14 -4.87 -15.97
CA PRO A 391 1.07 -5.97 -15.99
C PRO A 391 2.49 -5.50 -16.33
N ARG A 392 3.50 -6.15 -15.76
CA ARG A 392 4.92 -5.85 -16.03
C ARG A 392 5.48 -6.69 -17.16
N LEU A 393 6.61 -6.22 -17.71
CA LEU A 393 7.34 -6.83 -18.82
C LEU A 393 6.49 -6.81 -20.09
N ILE A 394 6.01 -5.60 -20.42
CA ILE A 394 5.36 -5.30 -21.69
C ILE A 394 6.43 -4.81 -22.66
N ASP A 395 6.43 -5.31 -23.89
CA ASP A 395 7.21 -4.76 -25.01
C ASP A 395 6.49 -3.50 -25.52
N GLY A 396 6.74 -2.39 -24.83
CA GLY A 396 6.11 -1.10 -25.06
C GLY A 396 6.64 -0.37 -26.29
N ASP A 397 7.90 -0.60 -26.69
CA ASP A 397 8.49 -0.03 -27.90
C ASP A 397 8.30 -0.89 -29.16
N GLY A 398 7.87 -2.15 -29.00
CA GLY A 398 7.52 -3.07 -30.07
C GLY A 398 8.72 -3.67 -30.79
N ASP A 399 9.90 -3.70 -30.17
CA ASP A 399 11.12 -4.26 -30.74
C ASP A 399 11.23 -5.79 -30.61
N GLY A 400 10.30 -6.41 -29.87
CA GLY A 400 10.26 -7.83 -29.56
C GLY A 400 10.90 -8.20 -28.22
N THR A 401 11.36 -7.22 -27.44
CA THR A 401 12.09 -7.42 -26.17
C THR A 401 11.45 -6.62 -25.04
N ALA A 402 10.55 -7.27 -24.30
CA ALA A 402 10.00 -6.68 -23.09
C ALA A 402 11.07 -6.45 -22.01
N ARG A 403 11.13 -5.24 -21.49
CA ARG A 403 11.89 -4.82 -20.31
C ARG A 403 11.00 -3.96 -19.44
N VAL A 404 11.36 -3.86 -18.16
CA VAL A 404 10.67 -2.89 -17.31
C VAL A 404 10.97 -1.47 -17.80
N ASP A 405 10.00 -0.59 -17.64
CA ASP A 405 10.18 0.83 -17.85
C ASP A 405 11.05 1.42 -16.74
N MET A 406 11.62 2.61 -16.99
CA MET A 406 12.16 3.39 -15.88
C MET A 406 11.03 4.14 -15.20
N GLY A 407 10.93 4.03 -13.87
CA GLY A 407 9.96 4.76 -13.06
C GLY A 407 8.95 3.85 -12.36
N PHE A 408 7.95 4.50 -11.75
CA PHE A 408 6.82 3.84 -11.07
C PHE A 408 5.94 3.05 -12.05
N ASP A 409 5.67 3.68 -13.19
CA ASP A 409 4.69 3.28 -14.20
C ASP A 409 5.31 2.30 -15.19
N GLU A 410 4.55 1.27 -15.57
CA GLU A 410 4.86 0.44 -16.73
C GLU A 410 3.90 0.83 -17.86
N TRP A 411 4.41 1.43 -18.93
CA TRP A 411 3.58 1.95 -20.00
C TRP A 411 2.79 0.82 -20.68
N ASN A 412 1.46 0.87 -20.55
CA ASN A 412 0.56 -0.08 -21.17
C ASN A 412 -0.21 0.55 -22.35
N PRO A 413 -0.05 0.04 -23.59
CA PRO A 413 -0.86 0.51 -24.71
C PRO A 413 -2.34 0.10 -24.61
N GLY A 414 -2.67 -0.89 -23.78
CA GLY A 414 -4.04 -1.34 -23.51
C GLY A 414 -4.49 -1.00 -22.09
N HIS A 415 -5.69 -0.46 -21.94
CA HIS A 415 -6.25 -0.13 -20.63
C HIS A 415 -7.72 -0.55 -20.54
N LEU A 416 -8.14 -0.93 -19.35
CA LEU A 416 -9.49 -1.35 -18.99
C LEU A 416 -10.00 -0.47 -17.86
N ASP A 417 -11.01 0.33 -18.16
CA ASP A 417 -11.72 1.14 -17.20
C ASP A 417 -13.02 0.48 -16.76
N LEU A 418 -13.37 0.65 -15.48
CA LEU A 418 -14.72 0.44 -14.98
C LEU A 418 -15.34 1.77 -14.57
N ALA A 419 -16.49 2.09 -15.17
CA ALA A 419 -17.21 3.30 -14.81
C ALA A 419 -18.02 3.12 -13.50
N GLY A 420 -17.62 3.86 -12.46
CA GLY A 420 -18.32 3.92 -11.19
C GLY A 420 -18.19 2.67 -10.33
N THR A 421 -18.99 2.60 -9.26
CA THR A 421 -18.99 1.45 -8.35
C THR A 421 -19.96 0.38 -8.84
N ALA A 422 -19.51 -0.87 -8.88
CA ALA A 422 -20.37 -2.00 -9.23
C ALA A 422 -21.35 -2.31 -8.09
N GLN A 423 -22.66 -2.24 -8.38
CA GLN A 423 -23.73 -2.49 -7.42
C GLN A 423 -24.71 -3.53 -7.94
N ILE A 424 -25.35 -4.29 -7.04
CA ILE A 424 -26.46 -5.17 -7.45
C ILE A 424 -27.59 -4.37 -8.11
N ALA A 425 -28.32 -4.99 -9.02
CA ALA A 425 -29.38 -4.34 -9.80
C ALA A 425 -28.94 -3.16 -10.70
N THR A 426 -27.64 -2.99 -10.94
CA THR A 426 -27.10 -1.94 -11.83
C THR A 426 -26.43 -2.53 -13.07
N VAL A 427 -25.76 -1.66 -13.86
CA VAL A 427 -24.99 -2.05 -15.04
C VAL A 427 -23.54 -1.62 -14.82
N ALA A 428 -22.63 -2.59 -14.73
CA ALA A 428 -21.20 -2.31 -14.80
C ALA A 428 -20.83 -1.98 -16.25
N THR A 429 -20.16 -0.86 -16.47
CA THR A 429 -19.71 -0.45 -17.80
C THR A 429 -18.20 -0.49 -17.87
N PHE A 430 -17.69 -1.42 -18.67
CA PHE A 430 -16.26 -1.56 -18.95
C PHE A 430 -15.92 -0.82 -20.24
N THR A 431 -14.80 -0.10 -20.24
CA THR A 431 -14.24 0.51 -21.46
C THR A 431 -12.86 -0.07 -21.70
N THR A 432 -12.67 -0.76 -22.81
CA THR A 432 -11.36 -1.23 -23.26
C THR A 432 -10.80 -0.26 -24.28
N SER A 433 -9.70 0.40 -23.93
CA SER A 433 -8.85 1.18 -24.83
C SER A 433 -7.61 0.36 -25.21
N ALA A 434 -7.19 0.47 -26.46
CA ALA A 434 -5.99 -0.17 -26.99
C ALA A 434 -5.58 0.53 -28.29
N PRO A 435 -4.47 0.14 -28.94
CA PRO A 435 -4.11 0.64 -30.26
C PRO A 435 -5.25 0.48 -31.29
N ALA A 436 -5.24 1.35 -32.31
CA ALA A 436 -6.26 1.34 -33.34
C ALA A 436 -6.34 -0.03 -34.06
N ALA A 437 -7.56 -0.44 -34.40
CA ALA A 437 -7.86 -1.72 -35.05
C ALA A 437 -7.60 -2.98 -34.21
N SER A 438 -7.28 -2.86 -32.90
CA SER A 438 -7.24 -4.00 -31.99
C SER A 438 -8.60 -4.68 -31.88
N ALA A 439 -8.61 -6.00 -31.99
CA ALA A 439 -9.65 -6.84 -31.43
C ALA A 439 -9.38 -7.03 -29.93
N TYR A 440 -10.43 -7.24 -29.14
CA TYR A 440 -10.28 -7.54 -27.72
C TYR A 440 -11.17 -8.71 -27.29
N ALA A 441 -10.74 -9.39 -26.23
CA ALA A 441 -11.54 -10.30 -25.44
C ALA A 441 -11.45 -9.86 -23.98
N LEU A 442 -12.59 -9.51 -23.38
CA LEU A 442 -12.70 -9.15 -21.97
C LEU A 442 -13.04 -10.41 -21.18
N LEU A 443 -12.20 -10.75 -20.21
CA LEU A 443 -12.40 -11.88 -19.32
C LEU A 443 -12.69 -11.37 -17.91
N ALA A 444 -13.51 -12.12 -17.18
CA ALA A 444 -13.65 -12.00 -15.74
C ALA A 444 -13.31 -13.31 -15.06
N SER A 445 -12.88 -13.24 -13.81
CA SER A 445 -12.53 -14.37 -12.96
C SER A 445 -12.97 -14.13 -11.51
N LEU A 446 -13.06 -15.21 -10.74
CA LEU A 446 -13.32 -15.21 -9.30
C LEU A 446 -12.02 -15.22 -8.47
N GLY A 447 -10.87 -15.21 -9.14
CA GLY A 447 -9.58 -15.13 -8.48
C GLY A 447 -8.55 -14.38 -9.32
N THR A 448 -7.45 -14.05 -8.68
CA THR A 448 -6.28 -13.42 -9.31
C THR A 448 -5.20 -14.47 -9.57
N ALA A 449 -4.38 -14.25 -10.60
CA ALA A 449 -3.14 -15.01 -10.81
C ALA A 449 -2.05 -14.06 -11.27
N GLN A 450 -0.82 -14.54 -11.40
CA GLN A 450 0.27 -13.80 -12.03
C GLN A 450 1.01 -14.76 -12.93
N VAL A 451 0.61 -14.82 -14.20
CA VAL A 451 1.18 -15.76 -15.18
C VAL A 451 1.84 -14.98 -16.30
N PRO A 452 3.18 -15.08 -16.47
CA PRO A 452 3.87 -14.45 -17.59
C PRO A 452 3.25 -14.86 -18.93
N PHE A 453 3.04 -13.89 -19.82
CA PHE A 453 2.41 -14.10 -21.14
C PHE A 453 3.27 -13.51 -22.26
N GLY A 454 4.55 -13.92 -22.27
CA GLY A 454 5.50 -13.46 -23.28
C GLY A 454 5.76 -11.95 -23.17
N PRO A 455 5.94 -11.25 -24.30
CA PRO A 455 6.20 -9.81 -24.32
C PRO A 455 4.94 -8.95 -24.09
N SER A 456 3.76 -9.56 -23.92
CA SER A 456 2.50 -8.86 -23.69
C SER A 456 2.20 -8.57 -22.22
N GLY A 457 3.19 -8.76 -21.35
CA GLY A 457 3.05 -8.69 -19.90
C GLY A 457 2.58 -10.00 -19.26
N ALA A 458 1.69 -9.90 -18.27
CA ALA A 458 1.23 -11.01 -17.45
C ALA A 458 -0.30 -11.08 -17.37
N VAL A 459 -0.83 -12.30 -17.33
CA VAL A 459 -2.23 -12.54 -17.00
C VAL A 459 -2.39 -12.38 -15.49
N LEU A 460 -3.25 -11.46 -15.08
CA LEU A 460 -3.43 -11.05 -13.68
C LEU A 460 -4.68 -11.65 -13.02
N ILE A 461 -5.42 -12.47 -13.78
CA ILE A 461 -6.64 -13.17 -13.35
C ILE A 461 -6.44 -14.68 -13.38
N ASP A 462 -7.15 -15.40 -12.50
CA ASP A 462 -7.14 -16.86 -12.52
C ASP A 462 -7.89 -17.39 -13.75
N LEU A 463 -7.16 -18.00 -14.68
CA LEU A 463 -7.76 -18.58 -15.89
C LEU A 463 -8.60 -19.82 -15.60
N GLY A 464 -8.40 -20.51 -14.47
CA GLY A 464 -9.13 -21.72 -14.09
C GLY A 464 -10.60 -21.46 -13.75
N SER A 465 -10.89 -20.27 -13.23
CA SER A 465 -12.25 -19.79 -12.94
C SER A 465 -12.73 -18.69 -13.90
N SER A 466 -11.96 -18.40 -14.96
CA SER A 466 -12.27 -17.33 -15.89
C SER A 466 -13.40 -17.66 -16.87
N PHE A 467 -14.11 -16.62 -17.30
CA PHE A 467 -15.11 -16.66 -18.36
C PHE A 467 -15.08 -15.38 -19.19
N VAL A 468 -15.43 -15.49 -20.47
CA VAL A 468 -15.48 -14.34 -21.39
C VAL A 468 -16.75 -13.53 -21.10
N LEU A 469 -16.58 -12.25 -20.78
CA LEU A 469 -17.67 -11.29 -20.64
C LEU A 469 -18.13 -10.80 -21.99
N SER A 470 -17.19 -10.41 -22.84
CA SER A 470 -17.42 -9.84 -24.16
C SER A 470 -16.18 -10.02 -25.06
N ALA A 471 -16.38 -9.83 -26.35
CA ALA A 471 -15.30 -9.70 -27.32
C ALA A 471 -15.75 -8.79 -28.45
N GLY A 472 -14.83 -8.02 -29.01
CA GLY A 472 -15.15 -7.02 -30.01
C GLY A 472 -13.93 -6.36 -30.63
N THR A 473 -14.12 -5.16 -31.14
CA THR A 473 -13.06 -4.29 -31.68
C THR A 473 -13.03 -2.99 -30.90
N VAL A 474 -11.83 -2.47 -30.63
CA VAL A 474 -11.61 -1.26 -29.83
C VAL A 474 -12.08 0.02 -30.58
N THR A 475 -12.62 1.03 -29.91
CA THR A 475 -12.88 1.18 -28.46
C THR A 475 -14.13 0.43 -28.01
N GLY A 476 -13.93 -0.64 -27.23
CA GLY A 476 -14.99 -1.51 -26.76
C GLY A 476 -15.63 -0.92 -25.52
N VAL A 477 -16.94 -0.67 -25.54
CA VAL A 477 -17.71 -0.34 -24.35
C VAL A 477 -18.69 -1.47 -24.11
N ASP A 478 -18.54 -2.15 -22.98
CA ASP A 478 -19.34 -3.30 -22.60
C ASP A 478 -20.16 -3.03 -21.35
N ALA A 479 -21.48 -3.14 -21.50
CA ALA A 479 -22.45 -2.95 -20.44
C ALA A 479 -22.92 -4.31 -19.92
N ILE A 480 -22.61 -4.61 -18.67
CA ILE A 480 -22.88 -5.90 -18.02
C ILE A 480 -23.91 -5.69 -16.92
N ALA A 481 -25.09 -6.27 -17.08
CA ALA A 481 -26.15 -6.21 -16.09
C ALA A 481 -25.80 -7.08 -14.87
N ILE A 482 -25.77 -6.45 -13.69
CA ILE A 482 -25.56 -7.13 -12.40
C ILE A 482 -26.93 -7.52 -11.83
N PRO A 483 -27.18 -8.81 -11.53
CA PRO A 483 -28.46 -9.24 -10.97
C PRO A 483 -28.81 -8.54 -9.65
N ASN A 484 -30.11 -8.37 -9.41
CA ASN A 484 -30.62 -7.93 -8.10
C ASN A 484 -30.71 -9.12 -7.13
N ASP A 485 -29.55 -9.65 -6.72
CA ASP A 485 -29.47 -10.77 -5.79
C ASP A 485 -28.56 -10.38 -4.60
N PRO A 486 -29.12 -10.24 -3.38
CA PRO A 486 -28.36 -9.89 -2.19
C PRO A 486 -27.22 -10.86 -1.85
N VAL A 487 -27.24 -12.10 -2.35
CA VAL A 487 -26.15 -13.07 -2.15
C VAL A 487 -24.86 -12.63 -2.85
N LEU A 488 -24.96 -11.73 -3.84
CA LEU A 488 -23.82 -11.22 -4.57
C LEU A 488 -23.09 -10.09 -3.86
N ILE A 489 -23.66 -9.50 -2.81
CA ILE A 489 -23.01 -8.41 -2.05
C ILE A 489 -21.72 -8.94 -1.43
N GLY A 490 -20.62 -8.22 -1.65
CA GLY A 490 -19.28 -8.60 -1.21
C GLY A 490 -18.57 -9.61 -2.11
N LEU A 491 -19.19 -10.04 -3.22
CA LEU A 491 -18.51 -10.85 -4.22
C LEU A 491 -17.41 -10.03 -4.91
N GLU A 492 -16.22 -10.60 -4.98
CA GLU A 492 -15.09 -10.09 -5.73
C GLU A 492 -15.04 -10.71 -7.14
N LEU A 493 -14.89 -9.86 -8.14
CA LEU A 493 -14.67 -10.22 -9.53
C LEU A 493 -13.44 -9.47 -10.04
N PHE A 494 -12.62 -10.14 -10.82
CA PHE A 494 -11.40 -9.59 -11.39
C PHE A 494 -11.50 -9.65 -12.91
N ALA A 495 -11.35 -8.51 -13.58
CA ALA A 495 -11.46 -8.42 -15.03
C ALA A 495 -10.14 -7.99 -15.67
N GLN A 496 -9.83 -8.56 -16.83
CA GLN A 496 -8.68 -8.18 -17.65
C GLN A 496 -9.03 -8.41 -19.12
N ALA A 497 -8.60 -7.53 -20.01
CA ALA A 497 -8.77 -7.71 -21.44
C ALA A 497 -7.45 -8.12 -22.10
N TYR A 498 -7.55 -9.03 -23.06
CA TYR A 498 -6.50 -9.28 -24.04
C TYR A 498 -6.83 -8.52 -25.31
N THR A 499 -5.84 -7.83 -25.89
CA THR A 499 -5.99 -7.04 -27.11
C THR A 499 -4.95 -7.44 -28.15
N ASN A 500 -5.34 -7.42 -29.43
CA ASN A 500 -4.46 -7.82 -30.54
C ASN A 500 -4.88 -7.11 -31.85
N ASN A 501 -3.94 -6.44 -32.52
CA ASN A 501 -4.15 -5.79 -33.83
C ASN A 501 -3.47 -6.52 -35.00
N GLY A 502 -2.85 -7.67 -34.75
CA GLY A 502 -2.08 -8.49 -35.70
C GLY A 502 -0.58 -8.19 -35.72
N PHE A 503 -0.14 -7.13 -35.03
CA PHE A 503 1.26 -6.73 -34.87
C PHE A 503 1.65 -6.66 -33.40
N ASP A 504 0.78 -6.05 -32.58
CA ASP A 504 0.95 -5.87 -31.15
C ASP A 504 -0.09 -6.72 -30.40
N GLU A 505 0.38 -7.39 -29.36
CA GLU A 505 -0.45 -8.16 -28.43
C GLU A 505 -0.22 -7.62 -27.02
N THR A 506 -1.29 -7.28 -26.30
CA THR A 506 -1.18 -6.63 -24.99
C THR A 506 -2.29 -7.08 -24.06
N LEU A 507 -1.94 -7.31 -22.79
CA LEU A 507 -2.88 -7.47 -21.69
C LEU A 507 -3.09 -6.12 -21.00
N THR A 508 -4.33 -5.73 -20.76
CA THR A 508 -4.64 -4.50 -20.01
C THR A 508 -4.27 -4.65 -18.54
N ASN A 509 -4.33 -3.56 -17.79
CA ASN A 509 -4.50 -3.60 -16.34
C ASN A 509 -5.62 -4.56 -15.92
N ARG A 510 -5.51 -5.05 -14.67
CA ARG A 510 -6.60 -5.73 -13.98
C ARG A 510 -7.53 -4.72 -13.35
N VAL A 511 -8.83 -4.96 -13.44
CA VAL A 511 -9.85 -4.23 -12.70
C VAL A 511 -10.44 -5.14 -11.63
N ASP A 512 -10.48 -4.63 -10.40
CA ASP A 512 -11.03 -5.33 -9.24
C ASP A 512 -12.42 -4.75 -8.94
N LEU A 513 -13.41 -5.64 -8.78
CA LEU A 513 -14.80 -5.26 -8.52
C LEU A 513 -15.30 -5.96 -7.27
N THR A 514 -15.69 -5.21 -6.26
CA THR A 514 -16.48 -5.73 -5.13
C THR A 514 -17.92 -5.26 -5.26
N LEU A 515 -18.86 -6.19 -5.33
CA LEU A 515 -20.27 -5.85 -5.52
C LEU A 515 -20.88 -5.23 -4.26
N ALA A 516 -21.28 -3.98 -4.35
CA ALA A 516 -21.93 -3.24 -3.28
C ALA A 516 -23.48 -3.44 -3.27
N PRO A 517 -24.14 -3.14 -2.12
CA PRO A 517 -25.60 -3.20 -1.98
C PRO A 517 -26.39 -2.31 -2.95
#